data_AF-A0AAN0IK31-F1
#
_entry.id   AF-A0AAN0IK31-F1
#
_cell.length_a   1.000
_cell.length_b   1.000
_cell.length_c   1.000
_cell.angle_alpha   90.00
_cell.angle_beta   90.00
_cell.angle_gamma   90.00
#
_symmetry.space_group_name_H-M   'P 1'
#
loop_
_entity.id
_entity.type
_entity.pdbx_description
1 polymer ?
#
loop_
_entity_poly.entity_id
_entity_poly.type
_entity_poly.pdbx_seq_one_letter_code
_entity_poly.pdbx_strand_id
1 'polypeptide(L)'
;EEGIISASKVSSLAPGDHGFHIHQFGDYTSGCVSAGSHFNPAGKNHGRPKDGERHAGDLGNITSTGGDTEIELYDDQIPLTGPNSIIGRSVVVRLSTGCLYMYRNSYENMSHLVSYL
;
A
#
# COMPACT_ATOMS: atom_id res chain seq x y z
N GLU A 1 15.77 -2.33 8.52
CA GLU A 1 14.49 -2.50 9.22
C GLU A 1 13.51 -3.04 8.21
N GLU A 2 12.94 -4.21 8.48
CA GLU A 2 11.88 -4.82 7.67
C GLU A 2 10.56 -4.11 8.01
N GLY A 3 9.80 -3.72 6.99
CA GLY A 3 8.67 -2.80 7.16
C GLY A 3 7.35 -3.52 7.37
N ILE A 4 6.76 -3.44 8.56
CA ILE A 4 5.38 -3.90 8.74
C ILE A 4 4.42 -2.78 8.29
N ILE A 5 3.42 -3.08 7.45
CA ILE A 5 2.33 -2.16 7.11
C ILE A 5 1.03 -2.67 7.76
N SER A 6 0.77 -2.32 9.01
CA SER A 6 -0.62 -2.29 9.49
C SER A 6 -1.26 -1.04 8.89
N ALA A 7 -2.30 -1.24 8.10
CA ALA A 7 -3.04 -0.15 7.51
C ALA A 7 -4.35 0.06 8.24
N SER A 8 -4.60 1.34 8.49
CA SER A 8 -5.82 1.90 9.03
C SER A 8 -7.08 1.30 8.43
N LYS A 9 -8.13 1.22 9.25
CA LYS A 9 -9.49 0.87 8.85
C LYS A 9 -9.92 1.63 7.59
N VAL A 10 -10.32 0.90 6.55
CA VAL A 10 -10.92 1.45 5.33
C VAL A 10 -12.43 1.26 5.41
N SER A 11 -13.17 2.35 5.42
CA SER A 11 -14.64 2.34 5.48
C SER A 11 -15.26 2.03 4.14
N SER A 12 -16.48 1.46 4.15
CA SER A 12 -17.33 1.30 2.95
C SER A 12 -16.71 0.50 1.80
N LEU A 13 -15.84 -0.48 2.08
CA LEU A 13 -15.41 -1.44 1.08
C LEU A 13 -16.56 -2.38 0.70
N ALA A 14 -16.65 -2.74 -0.58
CA ALA A 14 -17.53 -3.82 -1.00
C ALA A 14 -16.95 -5.18 -0.54
N PRO A 15 -17.78 -6.21 -0.31
CA PRO A 15 -17.28 -7.55 -0.04
C PRO A 15 -16.40 -8.07 -1.19
N GLY A 16 -15.30 -8.75 -0.85
CA GLY A 16 -14.37 -9.35 -1.80
C GLY A 16 -12.92 -8.87 -1.65
N ASP A 17 -12.10 -9.23 -2.62
CA ASP A 17 -10.68 -8.89 -2.67
C ASP A 17 -10.46 -7.55 -3.38
N HIS A 18 -9.63 -6.71 -2.78
CA HIS A 18 -9.25 -5.39 -3.30
C HIS A 18 -7.75 -5.30 -3.40
N GLY A 19 -7.25 -4.88 -4.56
CA GLY A 19 -5.82 -4.70 -4.78
C GLY A 19 -5.27 -3.59 -3.89
N PHE A 20 -4.13 -3.83 -3.27
CA PHE A 20 -3.50 -2.93 -2.32
C PHE A 20 -2.09 -2.62 -2.79
N HIS A 21 -1.84 -1.35 -3.12
CA HIS A 21 -0.59 -0.96 -3.78
C HIS A 21 -0.03 0.34 -3.23
N ILE A 22 1.30 0.43 -3.13
CA ILE A 22 1.99 1.71 -2.94
C ILE A 22 2.32 2.28 -4.30
N HIS A 23 1.99 3.54 -4.51
CA HIS A 23 2.24 4.25 -5.76
C HIS A 23 3.43 5.21 -5.64
N GLN A 24 3.96 5.63 -6.79
CA GLN A 24 5.18 6.40 -6.88
C GLN A 24 5.09 7.74 -6.14
N PHE A 25 3.96 8.43 -6.22
CA PHE A 25 3.81 9.78 -5.67
C PHE A 25 2.79 9.80 -4.54
N GLY A 26 3.05 10.61 -3.51
CA GLY A 26 2.07 11.01 -2.51
C GLY A 26 1.27 12.23 -2.95
N ASP A 27 0.86 12.26 -4.22
CA ASP A 27 0.12 13.37 -4.82
C ASP A 27 -1.36 13.00 -5.00
N TYR A 28 -2.23 13.80 -4.39
CA TYR A 28 -3.68 13.61 -4.33
C TYR A 28 -4.45 14.64 -5.17
N THR A 29 -3.74 15.55 -5.86
CA THR A 29 -4.36 16.68 -6.58
C THR A 29 -5.34 16.25 -7.66
N SER A 30 -5.13 15.07 -8.26
CA SER A 30 -6.01 14.48 -9.28
C SER A 30 -6.45 13.06 -8.91
N GLY A 31 -6.60 12.80 -7.61
CA GLY A 31 -6.90 11.46 -7.09
C GLY A 31 -5.85 10.45 -7.54
N CYS A 32 -6.29 9.27 -7.99
CA CYS A 32 -5.36 8.17 -8.27
C CYS A 32 -4.51 8.37 -9.53
N VAL A 33 -4.89 9.32 -10.38
CA VAL A 33 -4.10 9.67 -11.56
C VAL A 33 -2.78 10.31 -11.14
N SER A 34 -2.81 11.21 -10.14
CA SER A 34 -1.62 11.91 -9.67
C SER A 34 -0.69 11.03 -8.82
N ALA A 35 -1.16 9.90 -8.30
CA ALA A 35 -0.31 8.92 -7.61
C ALA A 35 0.75 8.28 -8.52
N GLY A 36 0.54 8.27 -9.83
CA GLY A 36 1.42 7.65 -10.80
C GLY A 36 1.31 6.13 -10.81
N SER A 37 2.37 5.45 -11.27
CA SER A 37 2.44 3.98 -11.33
C SER A 37 2.70 3.36 -9.95
N HIS A 38 2.66 2.03 -9.86
CA HIS A 38 3.12 1.31 -8.67
C HIS A 38 4.57 1.67 -8.38
N PHE A 39 4.93 1.78 -7.10
CA PHE A 39 6.28 2.12 -6.70
C PHE A 39 7.25 1.00 -7.08
N ASN A 40 8.18 1.30 -8.00
CA ASN A 40 9.10 0.31 -8.57
C ASN A 40 10.52 0.90 -8.73
N PRO A 41 11.26 1.10 -7.64
CA PRO A 41 12.62 1.65 -7.72
C PRO A 41 13.62 0.69 -8.36
N ALA A 42 13.31 -0.62 -8.42
CA ALA A 42 14.18 -1.66 -8.96
C ALA A 42 13.90 -1.99 -10.44
N GLY A 43 12.88 -1.38 -11.05
CA GLY A 43 12.53 -1.63 -12.45
C GLY A 43 12.04 -3.06 -12.73
N LYS A 44 11.48 -3.74 -11.73
CA LYS A 44 10.97 -5.12 -11.84
C LYS A 44 9.61 -5.19 -12.52
N ASN A 45 9.17 -6.38 -12.92
CA ASN A 45 7.80 -6.60 -13.37
C ASN A 45 6.80 -6.63 -12.21
N HIS A 46 5.51 -6.53 -12.51
CA HIS A 46 4.45 -6.73 -11.53
C HIS A 46 4.45 -8.17 -11.01
N GLY A 47 4.20 -8.36 -9.71
CA GLY A 47 4.22 -9.69 -9.09
C GLY A 47 3.40 -9.77 -7.80
N ARG A 48 3.40 -10.97 -7.19
CA ARG A 48 2.75 -11.19 -5.89
C ARG A 48 3.68 -10.78 -4.75
N PRO A 49 3.16 -10.50 -3.55
CA PRO A 49 3.98 -9.96 -2.44
C PRO A 49 5.16 -10.82 -2.02
N LYS A 50 5.08 -12.14 -2.21
CA LYS A 50 6.15 -13.08 -1.88
C LYS A 50 7.06 -13.44 -3.04
N ASP A 51 6.77 -12.92 -4.23
CA ASP A 51 7.65 -13.10 -5.39
C ASP A 51 8.90 -12.23 -5.22
N GLY A 52 10.06 -12.78 -5.55
CA GLY A 52 11.29 -11.99 -5.62
C GLY A 52 11.27 -11.00 -6.79
N GLU A 53 10.46 -11.27 -7.81
CA GLU A 53 10.22 -10.42 -8.97
C GLU A 53 8.83 -9.76 -8.83
N ARG A 54 8.81 -8.53 -8.30
CA ARG A 54 7.61 -7.70 -8.14
C ARG A 54 7.97 -6.22 -8.07
N HIS A 55 7.01 -5.33 -8.26
CA HIS A 55 7.20 -3.95 -7.83
C HIS A 55 7.28 -3.90 -6.30
N ALA A 56 8.10 -3.01 -5.75
CA ALA A 56 8.16 -2.81 -4.29
C ALA A 56 6.81 -2.41 -3.71
N GLY A 57 5.96 -1.72 -4.48
CA GLY A 57 4.62 -1.34 -4.08
C GLY A 57 3.53 -2.41 -4.28
N ASP A 58 3.85 -3.61 -4.77
CA ASP A 58 2.84 -4.67 -4.99
C ASP A 58 2.57 -5.47 -3.72
N LEU A 59 1.57 -5.06 -2.94
CA LEU A 59 1.25 -5.67 -1.63
C LEU A 59 0.10 -6.69 -1.69
N GLY A 60 -0.39 -7.00 -2.89
CA GLY A 60 -1.39 -8.04 -3.11
C GLY A 60 -2.80 -7.53 -2.87
N ASN A 61 -3.63 -8.34 -2.20
CA ASN A 61 -5.03 -8.01 -1.94
C ASN A 61 -5.31 -7.94 -0.44
N ILE A 62 -6.25 -7.06 -0.09
CA ILE A 62 -6.97 -7.09 1.19
C ILE A 62 -8.35 -7.70 0.94
N THR A 63 -8.90 -8.43 1.91
CA THR A 63 -10.23 -9.01 1.82
C THR A 63 -11.19 -8.26 2.74
N SER A 64 -12.32 -7.82 2.19
CA SER A 64 -13.40 -7.18 2.96
C SER A 64 -14.63 -8.07 3.00
N THR A 65 -15.34 -8.07 4.13
CA THR A 65 -16.70 -8.65 4.25
C THR A 65 -17.80 -7.64 3.92
N GLY A 66 -17.44 -6.40 3.57
CA GLY A 66 -18.36 -5.29 3.38
C GLY A 66 -18.31 -4.28 4.51
N GLY A 67 -18.28 -3.00 4.17
CA GLY A 67 -18.24 -1.89 5.13
C GLY A 67 -16.83 -1.60 5.64
N ASP A 68 -16.74 -1.37 6.95
CA ASP A 68 -15.49 -1.05 7.63
C ASP A 68 -14.57 -2.26 7.70
N THR A 69 -13.36 -2.14 7.13
CA THR A 69 -12.39 -3.23 7.01
C THR A 69 -11.08 -2.82 7.64
N GLU A 70 -10.63 -3.57 8.65
CA GLU A 70 -9.29 -3.46 9.20
C GLU A 70 -8.29 -4.19 8.30
N ILE A 71 -7.11 -3.60 8.12
CA ILE A 71 -6.09 -4.14 7.22
C ILE A 71 -4.82 -4.37 8.01
N GLU A 72 -4.35 -5.62 8.00
CA GLU A 72 -3.04 -5.96 8.54
C GLU A 72 -2.24 -6.67 7.44
N LEU A 73 -1.14 -6.05 7.02
CA LEU A 73 -0.25 -6.58 5.98
C LEU A 73 1.20 -6.56 6.46
N TYR A 74 1.91 -7.66 6.19
CA TYR A 74 3.32 -7.79 6.52
C TYR A 74 4.13 -7.92 5.23
N ASP A 75 5.14 -7.06 5.08
CA ASP A 75 5.99 -7.03 3.90
C ASP A 75 7.47 -6.76 4.23
N ASP A 76 8.30 -7.77 4.03
CA ASP A 76 9.72 -7.74 4.36
C ASP A 76 10.61 -7.08 3.28
N GLN A 77 10.06 -6.67 2.13
CA GLN A 77 10.85 -6.15 1.01
C GLN A 77 10.73 -4.64 0.82
N ILE A 78 9.83 -3.98 1.55
CA ILE A 78 9.60 -2.54 1.47
C ILE A 78 10.53 -1.75 2.39
N PRO A 79 11.32 -0.81 1.85
CA PRO A 79 12.15 0.04 2.68
C PRO A 79 11.31 1.16 3.33
N LEU A 80 11.41 1.31 4.65
CA LEU A 80 10.83 2.45 5.38
C LEU A 80 11.78 3.66 5.45
N THR A 81 13.07 3.46 5.16
CA THR A 81 14.10 4.49 5.22
C THR A 81 14.95 4.54 3.95
N GLY A 82 15.79 5.56 3.83
CA GLY A 82 16.66 5.75 2.67
C GLY A 82 15.95 6.27 1.41
N PRO A 83 16.66 6.34 0.27
CA PRO A 83 16.17 7.00 -0.95
C PRO A 83 14.96 6.29 -1.58
N ASN A 84 14.81 4.99 -1.30
CA ASN A 84 13.70 4.20 -1.80
C ASN A 84 12.54 4.10 -0.78
N SER A 85 12.59 4.85 0.31
CA SER A 85 11.54 4.82 1.34
C SER A 85 10.14 4.99 0.74
N ILE A 86 9.19 4.22 1.29
CA ILE A 86 7.76 4.35 0.98
C ILE A 86 7.06 5.45 1.79
N ILE A 87 7.75 6.06 2.76
CA ILE A 87 7.21 7.16 3.55
C ILE A 87 6.91 8.36 2.64
N GLY A 88 5.74 8.97 2.84
CA GLY A 88 5.28 10.11 2.08
C GLY A 88 4.70 9.77 0.71
N ARG A 89 4.72 8.50 0.30
CA ARG A 89 4.04 7.99 -0.91
C ARG A 89 2.57 7.70 -0.63
N SER A 90 1.79 7.46 -1.69
CA SER A 90 0.39 7.08 -1.55
C SER A 90 0.21 5.57 -1.49
N VAL A 91 -0.71 5.13 -0.64
CA VAL A 91 -1.28 3.79 -0.67
C VAL A 91 -2.63 3.87 -1.38
N VAL A 92 -2.88 2.91 -2.26
CA VAL A 92 -4.05 2.84 -3.12
C VAL A 92 -4.76 1.50 -2.91
N VAL A 93 -6.06 1.56 -2.60
CA VAL A 93 -6.96 0.41 -2.58
C VAL A 93 -7.79 0.43 -3.87
N ARG A 94 -7.76 -0.66 -4.64
CA ARG A 94 -8.34 -0.77 -5.98
C ARG A 94 -9.41 -1.88 -6.05
N LEU A 95 -10.54 -1.57 -6.69
CA LEU A 95 -11.52 -2.54 -7.20
C LEU A 95 -11.11 -3.04 -8.60
N SER A 96 -11.76 -4.09 -9.10
CA SER A 96 -11.59 -4.53 -10.50
C SER A 96 -11.86 -3.42 -11.53
N THR A 97 -12.66 -2.41 -11.18
CA THR A 97 -13.11 -1.33 -12.07
C THR A 97 -12.46 0.04 -11.82
N GLY A 98 -11.62 0.19 -10.79
CA GLY A 98 -11.03 1.50 -10.50
C GLY A 98 -10.46 1.67 -9.10
N CYS A 99 -9.93 2.86 -8.85
CA CYS A 99 -9.28 3.21 -7.60
C CYS A 99 -10.32 3.74 -6.60
N LEU A 100 -10.34 3.18 -5.38
CA LEU A 100 -11.41 3.37 -4.42
C LEU A 100 -10.99 4.23 -3.23
N TYR A 101 -9.80 4.00 -2.68
CA TYR A 101 -9.27 4.77 -1.56
C TYR A 101 -7.80 5.10 -1.77
N MET A 102 -7.42 6.30 -1.30
CA MET A 102 -6.04 6.72 -1.24
C MET A 102 -5.73 7.38 0.10
N TYR A 103 -4.58 7.05 0.67
CA TYR A 103 -4.06 7.76 1.83
C TYR A 103 -2.55 7.88 1.77
N ARG A 104 -1.97 8.72 2.62
CA ARG A 104 -0.54 8.98 2.65
C ARG A 104 0.12 8.06 3.65
N ASN A 105 1.20 7.43 3.21
CA ASN A 105 2.01 6.66 4.12
C ASN A 105 2.81 7.62 5.02
N SER A 106 2.66 7.47 6.33
CA SER A 106 3.33 8.26 7.35
C SER A 106 3.74 7.36 8.50
N TYR A 107 4.77 7.75 9.25
CA TYR A 107 5.14 7.03 10.47
C TYR A 107 3.98 6.94 11.47
N GLU A 108 3.09 7.94 11.50
CA GLU A 108 1.90 7.97 12.37
C GLU A 108 0.81 6.97 11.90
N ASN A 109 0.57 6.85 10.60
CA ASN A 109 -0.36 5.85 10.08
C ASN A 109 0.21 4.42 10.15
N MET A 110 1.53 4.29 10.33
CA MET A 110 2.22 3.04 10.67
C MET A 110 2.51 2.90 12.18
N SER A 111 2.08 3.86 13.03
CA SER A 111 2.56 3.98 14.42
C SER A 111 1.98 2.97 15.40
N HIS A 112 1.03 2.13 15.00
CA HIS A 112 0.70 0.93 15.78
C HIS A 112 1.81 -0.13 15.73
N LEU A 113 2.89 0.07 14.96
CA LEU A 113 3.94 -0.93 14.72
C LEU A 113 5.38 -0.50 14.95
N VAL A 114 5.68 0.76 15.30
CA VAL A 114 7.03 1.10 15.78
C VAL A 114 7.21 0.65 17.25
N SER A 115 6.15 0.18 17.90
CA SER A 115 6.16 -0.25 19.31
C SER A 115 6.22 -1.76 19.46
N TYR A 116 7.09 -2.49 18.75
CA TYR A 116 7.64 -3.79 19.17
C TYR A 116 8.86 -4.11 18.30
N LEU A 117 10.00 -3.48 18.63
CA LEU A 117 11.36 -4.03 18.73
C LEU A 117 12.34 -2.89 19.05
#